data_AF-A0A357V915-F1
#
_entry.id   AF-A0A357V915-F1
#
_cell.length_a   1.000
_cell.length_b   1.000
_cell.length_c   1.000
_cell.angle_alpha   90.00
_cell.angle_beta   90.00
_cell.angle_gamma   90.00
#
_symmetry.space_group_name_H-M   'P 1'
#
loop_
_entity.id
_entity.type
_entity.pdbx_description
1 polymer ?
#
loop_
_entity_poly.entity_id
_entity_poly.type
_entity_poly.pdbx_seq_one_letter_code
_entity_poly.pdbx_strand_id
1 'polypeptide(L)'
;MSNLKMAHRDEDAAMQNRRWQELRDRLQAVKRPIFQELRDYPSQVAGCDLHFKALIEKRDAICRELDRLDALEGAQDDQLDAFAASSAFLAKGA
;
A
#
# COMPACT_ATOMS: atom_id res chain seq x y z
N MET A 1 21.49 -29.99 21.88
CA MET A 1 21.16 -28.61 22.27
C MET A 1 20.95 -27.74 21.01
N SER A 2 19.83 -27.88 20.30
CA SER A 2 19.59 -27.11 19.06
C SER A 2 18.08 -26.96 18.75
N ASN A 3 17.28 -26.47 19.70
CA ASN A 3 15.85 -26.16 19.43
C ASN A 3 15.50 -24.67 19.60
N LEU A 4 16.41 -23.84 20.13
CA LEU A 4 16.10 -22.44 20.42
C LEU A 4 16.26 -21.50 19.21
N LYS A 5 17.05 -21.89 18.20
CA LYS A 5 17.35 -21.04 17.02
C LYS A 5 16.24 -21.08 15.95
N MET A 6 15.40 -22.13 15.91
CA MET A 6 14.36 -22.28 14.89
C MET A 6 13.07 -21.52 15.23
N ALA A 7 12.63 -21.57 16.49
CA ALA A 7 11.39 -20.91 16.92
C ALA A 7 11.39 -19.39 16.66
N HIS A 8 12.52 -18.72 16.86
CA HIS A 8 12.63 -17.27 16.64
C HIS A 8 12.41 -16.90 15.16
N ARG A 9 12.91 -17.72 14.22
CA ARG A 9 12.78 -17.45 12.78
C ARG A 9 11.32 -17.53 12.29
N ASP A 10 10.54 -18.45 12.86
CA ASP A 10 9.13 -18.62 12.50
C ASP A 10 8.25 -17.49 13.07
N GLU A 11 8.57 -17.01 14.28
CA GLU A 11 7.92 -15.84 14.89
C GLU A 11 8.24 -14.55 14.12
N ASP A 12 9.50 -14.37 13.71
CA ASP A 12 9.94 -13.23 12.89
C ASP A 12 9.20 -13.19 11.55
N ALA A 13 9.09 -14.33 10.86
CA ALA A 13 8.38 -14.43 9.59
C ALA A 13 6.86 -14.19 9.73
N ALA A 14 6.25 -14.69 10.81
CA ALA A 14 4.83 -14.46 11.10
C ALA A 14 4.54 -12.99 11.44
N MET A 15 5.46 -12.31 12.12
CA MET A 15 5.36 -10.89 12.45
C MET A 15 5.56 -9.99 11.23
N GLN A 16 6.56 -10.29 10.39
CA GLN A 16 6.79 -9.61 9.10
C GLN A 16 5.54 -9.71 8.19
N ASN A 17 4.92 -10.88 8.15
CA ASN A 17 3.67 -11.07 7.39
C ASN A 17 2.53 -10.18 7.92
N ARG A 18 2.43 -9.97 9.24
CA ARG A 18 1.44 -9.04 9.81
C ARG A 18 1.74 -7.60 9.44
N ARG A 19 3.00 -7.16 9.53
CA ARG A 19 3.37 -5.77 9.20
C ARG A 19 3.11 -5.44 7.74
N TRP A 20 3.48 -6.35 6.83
CA TRP A 20 3.17 -6.22 5.41
C TRP A 20 1.66 -6.14 5.17
N GLN A 21 0.89 -7.03 5.81
CA GLN A 21 -0.57 -7.04 5.69
C GLN A 21 -1.21 -5.74 6.20
N GLU A 22 -0.73 -5.17 7.32
CA GLU A 22 -1.19 -3.88 7.84
C GLU A 22 -0.96 -2.74 6.83
N LEU A 23 0.22 -2.66 6.21
CA LEU A 23 0.53 -1.65 5.20
C LEU A 23 -0.37 -1.82 3.96
N ARG A 24 -0.59 -3.07 3.55
CA ARG A 24 -1.45 -3.41 2.42
C ARG A 24 -2.90 -3.01 2.68
N ASP A 25 -3.43 -3.29 3.86
CA ASP A 25 -4.78 -2.92 4.25
C ASP A 25 -4.98 -1.39 4.27
N ARG A 26 -3.96 -0.65 4.72
CA ARG A 26 -3.96 0.83 4.68
C ARG A 26 -3.98 1.36 3.25
N LEU A 27 -3.15 0.83 2.34
CA LEU A 27 -3.18 1.22 0.92
C LEU A 27 -4.53 0.87 0.27
N GLN A 28 -5.10 -0.28 0.59
CA GLN A 28 -6.44 -0.67 0.13
C GLN A 28 -7.54 0.24 0.68
N ALA A 29 -7.41 0.73 1.91
CA ALA A 29 -8.31 1.73 2.48
C ALA A 29 -8.25 3.06 1.72
N VAL A 30 -7.07 3.49 1.25
CA VAL A 30 -6.91 4.69 0.42
C VAL A 30 -7.39 4.47 -1.02
N LYS A 31 -7.16 3.27 -1.58
CA LYS A 31 -7.59 2.91 -2.94
C LYS A 31 -9.11 2.95 -3.11
N ARG A 32 -9.86 2.44 -2.12
CA ARG A 32 -11.33 2.33 -2.17
C ARG A 32 -12.05 3.64 -2.54
N PRO A 33 -11.86 4.77 -1.84
CA PRO A 33 -12.54 6.02 -2.18
C PRO A 33 -12.16 6.56 -3.56
N ILE A 34 -10.89 6.45 -3.98
CA ILE A 34 -10.45 6.91 -5.32
C ILE A 34 -11.20 6.16 -6.44
N PHE A 35 -11.29 4.83 -6.31
CA PHE A 35 -11.97 3.99 -7.29
C PHE A 35 -13.49 4.18 -7.27
N GLN A 36 -14.06 4.47 -6.10
CA GLN A 36 -15.47 4.80 -5.98
C GLN A 36 -15.78 6.14 -6.66
N GLU A 37 -14.97 7.16 -6.40
CA GLU A 37 -15.15 8.49 -7.01
C GLU A 37 -14.98 8.45 -8.54
N LEU A 38 -14.03 7.67 -9.05
CA LEU A 38 -13.88 7.45 -10.49
C LEU A 38 -15.09 6.73 -11.12
N ARG A 39 -15.71 5.80 -10.38
CA ARG A 39 -16.91 5.07 -10.84
C ARG A 39 -18.13 5.97 -10.88
N ASP A 40 -18.26 6.82 -9.86
CA ASP A 40 -19.40 7.72 -9.69
C ASP A 40 -19.25 9.01 -10.52
N TYR A 41 -18.11 9.17 -11.21
CA TYR A 41 -17.79 10.39 -11.95
C TYR A 41 -18.70 10.60 -13.16
N PRO A 42 -19.33 11.78 -13.32
CA PRO A 42 -20.24 12.05 -14.42
C PRO A 42 -19.50 12.03 -15.78
N SER A 43 -20.06 11.29 -16.74
CA SER A 43 -19.46 11.07 -18.07
C SER A 43 -19.33 12.33 -18.94
N GLN A 44 -20.09 13.39 -18.63
CA GLN A 44 -20.20 14.59 -19.46
C GLN A 44 -19.00 15.55 -19.34
N VAL A 45 -18.10 15.36 -18.36
CA VAL A 45 -17.02 16.32 -18.05
C VAL A 45 -15.61 15.71 -18.17
N ALA A 46 -15.50 14.38 -18.32
CA ALA A 46 -14.25 13.62 -18.17
C ALA A 46 -13.09 14.00 -19.12
N GLY A 47 -13.36 14.67 -20.26
CA GLY A 47 -12.34 15.03 -21.24
C GLY A 47 -11.46 16.23 -20.87
N CYS A 48 -12.00 17.18 -20.10
CA CYS A 48 -11.32 18.42 -19.72
C CYS A 48 -11.22 18.63 -18.20
N ASP A 49 -11.78 17.73 -17.40
CA ASP A 49 -11.79 17.89 -15.96
C ASP A 49 -10.41 17.63 -15.34
N LEU A 50 -9.83 18.68 -14.75
CA LEU A 50 -8.56 18.60 -14.04
C LEU A 50 -8.66 17.66 -12.82
N HIS A 51 -9.85 17.58 -12.20
CA HIS A 51 -10.12 16.69 -11.09
C HIS A 51 -10.19 15.22 -11.54
N PHE A 52 -10.83 14.93 -12.68
CA PHE A 52 -10.81 13.56 -13.23
C PHE A 52 -9.38 13.11 -13.57
N LYS A 53 -8.57 13.99 -14.19
CA LYS A 53 -7.15 13.71 -14.46
C LYS A 53 -6.38 13.43 -13.18
N ALA A 54 -6.55 14.25 -12.15
CA ALA A 54 -5.93 14.04 -10.85
C ALA A 54 -6.37 12.73 -10.18
N LEU A 55 -7.64 12.32 -10.34
CA LEU A 55 -8.12 11.03 -9.84
C LEU A 55 -7.49 9.84 -10.57
N ILE A 56 -7.32 9.93 -11.88
CA ILE A 56 -6.60 8.90 -12.67
C ILE A 56 -5.13 8.82 -12.24
N GLU A 57 -4.46 9.96 -12.03
CA GLU A 57 -3.08 9.99 -11.53
C GLU A 57 -2.98 9.36 -10.13
N LYS A 58 -3.90 9.69 -9.22
CA LYS A 58 -3.98 9.07 -7.89
C LYS A 58 -4.24 7.58 -7.97
N ARG A 59 -5.13 7.12 -8.87
CA ARG A 59 -5.40 5.70 -9.13
C ARG A 59 -4.14 4.97 -9.56
N ASP A 60 -3.42 5.53 -10.52
CA ASP A 60 -2.21 4.90 -11.04
C ASP A 60 -1.09 4.89 -9.99
N ALA A 61 -0.96 5.97 -9.22
CA ALA A 61 -0.02 6.05 -8.11
C ALA A 61 -0.32 5.02 -7.01
N ILE A 62 -1.56 4.88 -6.55
CA ILE A 62 -1.89 3.91 -5.49
C ILE A 62 -1.73 2.46 -5.97
N CYS A 63 -1.99 2.17 -7.25
CA CYS A 63 -1.71 0.85 -7.83
C CYS A 63 -0.21 0.55 -7.84
N ARG A 64 0.63 1.50 -8.28
CA ARG A 64 2.09 1.31 -8.26
C ARG A 64 2.63 1.11 -6.85
N GLU A 65 2.08 1.80 -5.86
CA GLU A 65 2.48 1.64 -4.46
C GLU A 65 2.09 0.27 -3.90
N LEU A 66 0.92 -0.26 -4.28
CA LEU A 66 0.54 -1.65 -3.98
C LEU A 66 1.49 -2.65 -4.64
N ASP A 67 1.81 -2.47 -5.92
CA ASP A 67 2.75 -3.35 -6.63
C ASP A 67 4.16 -3.30 -6.00
N ARG A 68 4.61 -2.11 -5.56
CA ARG A 68 5.86 -1.93 -4.82
C ARG A 68 5.84 -2.65 -3.47
N LEU A 69 4.72 -2.62 -2.74
CA LEU A 69 4.58 -3.34 -1.48
C LEU A 69 4.51 -4.85 -1.69
N ASP A 70 3.78 -5.31 -2.71
CA ASP A 70 3.69 -6.73 -3.05
C ASP A 70 5.08 -7.30 -3.42
N ALA A 71 5.94 -6.50 -4.06
CA ALA A 71 7.35 -6.88 -4.30
C ALA A 71 8.21 -6.98 -3.02
N LEU A 72 7.72 -6.49 -1.89
CA LEU A 72 8.34 -6.58 -0.56
C LEU A 72 7.67 -7.64 0.33
N GLU A 73 6.87 -8.55 -0.25
CA GLU A 73 6.30 -9.68 0.49
C GLU A 73 7.43 -10.54 1.09
N GLY A 74 7.38 -10.75 2.41
CA GLY A 74 8.44 -11.44 3.16
C GLY A 74 9.72 -10.62 3.39
N ALA A 75 9.70 -9.32 3.11
CA ALA A 75 10.80 -8.42 3.47
C ALA A 75 10.86 -8.18 4.98
N GLN A 76 12.05 -7.78 5.45
CA GLN A 76 12.29 -7.42 6.86
C GLN A 76 11.55 -6.12 7.22
N ASP A 77 11.26 -5.95 8.50
CA ASP A 77 10.54 -4.76 9.02
C ASP A 77 11.25 -3.44 8.65
N ASP A 78 12.58 -3.38 8.64
CA ASP A 78 13.33 -2.20 8.22
C ASP A 78 13.01 -1.78 6.77
N GLN A 79 12.80 -2.76 5.88
CA GLN A 79 12.45 -2.50 4.47
C GLN A 79 10.99 -2.06 4.35
N LEU A 80 10.09 -2.66 5.15
CA LEU A 80 8.68 -2.28 5.21
C LEU A 80 8.49 -0.88 5.81
N ASP A 81 9.28 -0.51 6.81
CA ASP A 81 9.26 0.82 7.41
C ASP A 81 9.87 1.87 6.48
N ALA A 82 10.94 1.54 5.75
CA ALA A 82 11.48 2.40 4.69
C ALA A 82 10.46 2.61 3.55
N PHE A 83 9.73 1.57 3.17
CA PHE A 83 8.61 1.69 2.25
C PHE A 83 7.52 2.60 2.81
N ALA A 84 7.06 2.36 4.05
CA ALA A 84 6.02 3.15 4.69
C ALA A 84 6.39 4.63 4.80
N ALA A 85 7.66 4.95 5.07
CA ALA A 85 8.17 6.31 5.14
C ALA A 85 8.27 7.00 3.77
N SER A 86 8.55 6.24 2.70
CA SER A 86 8.67 6.76 1.34
C SER A 86 7.36 6.76 0.55
N SER A 87 6.34 6.05 1.03
CA SER A 87 5.04 5.97 0.36
C SER A 87 4.23 7.25 0.56
N ALA A 88 3.83 7.87 -0.54
CA ALA A 88 3.02 9.08 -0.55
C ALA A 88 1.63 8.92 0.08
N PHE A 89 1.15 7.67 0.26
CA PHE A 89 -0.16 7.38 0.84
C PHE A 89 -0.11 6.90 2.30
N LEU A 90 1.08 6.54 2.81
CA LEU A 90 1.24 5.99 4.17
C LEU A 90 2.07 6.86 5.10
N ALA A 91 2.91 7.74 4.56
CA ALA A 91 3.59 8.76 5.33
C ALA A 91 2.55 9.56 6.14
N LYS A 92 2.79 9.69 7.45
CA LYS A 92 1.90 10.35 8.41
C LYS A 92 1.44 11.71 7.88
N GLY A 93 0.14 11.86 7.64
CA GLY A 93 -0.64 13.10 7.58
C GLY A 93 -0.03 14.29 6.85
N ALA A 94 -0.52 14.57 5.65
CA ALA A 94 -0.94 15.94 5.34
C ALA A 94 -2.32 16.19 5.97
#